data_AF-E4MPU3-F1
#
_entry.id   AF-E4MPU3-F1
#
_cell.length_a   1.000
_cell.length_b   1.000
_cell.length_c   1.000
_cell.angle_alpha   90.00
_cell.angle_beta   90.00
_cell.angle_gamma   90.00
#
_symmetry.space_group_name_H-M   'P 1'
#
loop_
_entity.id
_entity.type
_entity.pdbx_description
1 polymer ?
#
loop_
_entity_poly.entity_id
_entity_poly.type
_entity_poly.pdbx_seq_one_letter_code
_entity_poly.pdbx_strand_id
1 'polypeptide(L)'
;MKKKKLQRSKSRISAKKKSLFGNFFTVSLLCILLLGVGSVFYIRTYYPAIYQKILNKITARKINSTYESNRIEHIVSLYYDKVFGIDLSHYQEREEIEWDSLYIRNKTAKYPIQFAIFRATMGNDGTDKNFAHFFSEAKKHQLIRGAYHYYRPDEDPKLQANSYLKNARLEKGDFLPILDIEQLPKKKSKEQFIKDVQTWLDIVEKQYKRKPIVYTYISFYEDYLYPTFKQYPLWIANYNNVSVPTSVFSWQLWQFTENGITAGAKVKIDFNIFNGDSSELNKLLL
;
A
#
# COMPACT_ATOMS: atom_id res chain seq x y z
N MET A 1 22.41 -79.61 38.70
CA MET A 1 21.25 -78.83 39.22
C MET A 1 21.72 -78.06 40.45
N LYS A 2 21.61 -76.74 40.66
CA LYS A 2 20.95 -75.58 40.05
C LYS A 2 21.89 -74.37 40.25
N LYS A 3 22.12 -73.55 39.21
CA LYS A 3 22.80 -72.24 39.30
C LYS A 3 21.88 -71.22 40.01
N LYS A 4 22.33 -70.55 41.08
CA LYS A 4 21.68 -69.33 41.58
C LYS A 4 22.51 -68.10 41.15
N LYS A 5 21.92 -67.34 40.23
CA LYS A 5 22.42 -66.05 39.72
C LYS A 5 22.35 -64.98 40.82
N LEU A 6 23.44 -64.22 40.99
CA LEU A 6 23.39 -62.85 41.49
C LEU A 6 22.55 -62.01 40.50
N GLN A 7 21.48 -61.39 40.98
CA GLN A 7 20.71 -60.42 40.21
C GLN A 7 20.85 -59.04 40.85
N ARG A 8 21.56 -58.16 40.14
CA ARG A 8 21.76 -56.73 40.43
C ARG A 8 20.41 -56.01 40.56
N SER A 9 20.20 -55.25 41.65
CA SER A 9 19.13 -54.25 41.71
C SER A 9 19.54 -52.98 40.97
N LYS A 10 19.10 -52.83 39.72
CA LYS A 10 19.04 -51.53 39.04
C LYS A 10 17.69 -51.45 38.33
N SER A 11 16.69 -50.79 38.93
CA SER A 11 15.65 -50.02 38.21
C SER A 11 14.45 -49.61 39.10
N ARG A 12 14.60 -48.62 39.98
CA ARG A 12 13.44 -47.86 40.49
C ARG A 12 13.58 -46.34 40.49
N ILE A 13 14.75 -45.81 40.13
CA ILE A 13 15.03 -44.36 40.18
C ILE A 13 14.65 -43.64 38.85
N SER A 14 14.49 -44.38 37.75
CA SER A 14 14.25 -43.81 36.41
C SER A 14 12.82 -43.27 36.17
N ALA A 15 11.79 -43.88 36.75
CA ALA A 15 10.39 -43.53 36.44
C ALA A 15 9.90 -42.23 37.12
N LYS A 16 10.39 -41.89 38.33
CA LYS A 16 9.97 -40.69 39.07
C LYS A 16 10.49 -39.38 38.43
N LYS A 17 11.66 -39.39 37.78
CA LYS A 17 12.25 -38.19 37.15
C LYS A 17 11.49 -37.73 35.90
N LYS A 18 10.88 -38.64 35.11
CA LYS A 18 10.09 -38.26 33.92
C LYS A 18 8.76 -37.57 34.26
N SER A 19 8.12 -37.95 35.37
CA SER A 19 6.86 -37.34 35.84
C SER A 19 7.05 -35.92 36.39
N LEU A 20 8.15 -35.66 37.11
CA LEU A 20 8.48 -34.34 37.64
C LEU A 20 8.81 -33.32 36.54
N PHE A 21 9.48 -33.74 35.47
CA PHE A 21 9.84 -32.85 34.36
C PHE A 21 8.62 -32.45 33.50
N GLY A 22 7.69 -33.39 33.27
CA GLY A 22 6.42 -33.10 32.61
C GLY A 22 5.55 -32.14 33.41
N ASN A 23 5.49 -32.31 34.74
CA ASN A 23 4.76 -31.40 35.64
C ASN A 23 5.40 -30.02 35.75
N PHE A 24 6.73 -29.91 35.71
CA PHE A 24 7.39 -28.61 35.71
C PHE A 24 7.13 -27.83 34.42
N PHE A 25 7.11 -28.54 33.27
CA PHE A 25 6.82 -27.93 31.99
C PHE A 25 5.35 -27.47 31.91
N THR A 26 4.40 -28.28 32.38
CA THR A 26 2.98 -27.89 32.41
C THR A 26 2.70 -26.74 33.39
N VAL A 27 3.33 -26.74 34.57
CA VAL A 27 3.23 -25.64 35.53
C VAL A 27 3.85 -24.36 34.98
N SER A 28 5.01 -24.45 34.34
CA SER A 28 5.66 -23.29 33.70
C SER A 28 4.80 -22.72 32.56
N LEU A 29 4.20 -23.61 31.74
CA LEU A 29 3.28 -23.21 30.68
C LEU A 29 2.04 -22.50 31.25
N LEU A 30 1.45 -23.03 32.33
CA LEU A 30 0.32 -22.42 33.04
C LEU A 30 0.69 -21.06 33.63
N CYS A 31 1.87 -20.91 34.23
CA CYS A 31 2.34 -19.63 34.75
C CYS A 31 2.54 -18.59 33.64
N ILE A 32 3.10 -18.98 32.49
CA ILE A 32 3.25 -18.09 31.32
C ILE A 32 1.87 -17.68 30.78
N LEU A 33 0.92 -18.61 30.74
CA LEU A 33 -0.45 -18.35 30.29
C LEU A 33 -1.18 -17.39 31.23
N LEU A 34 -1.07 -17.60 32.55
CA LEU A 34 -1.63 -16.71 33.57
C LEU A 34 -0.99 -15.32 33.54
N LEU A 35 0.33 -15.23 33.34
CA LEU A 35 1.02 -13.96 33.16
C LEU A 35 0.56 -13.26 31.88
N GLY A 36 0.40 -14.00 30.77
CA GLY A 36 -0.14 -13.46 29.52
C GLY A 36 -1.55 -12.91 29.68
N VAL A 37 -2.46 -13.68 30.29
CA VAL A 37 -3.85 -13.26 30.56
C VAL A 37 -3.90 -12.06 31.50
N GLY A 38 -3.09 -12.07 32.57
CA GLY A 38 -2.95 -10.95 33.50
C GLY A 38 -2.44 -9.68 32.82
N SER A 39 -1.45 -9.82 31.93
CA SER A 39 -0.90 -8.71 31.14
C SER A 39 -1.96 -8.10 30.21
N VAL A 40 -2.75 -8.93 29.55
CA VAL A 40 -3.85 -8.49 28.67
C VAL A 40 -4.91 -7.72 29.47
N PHE A 41 -5.29 -8.23 30.65
CA PHE A 41 -6.27 -7.57 31.52
C PHE A 41 -5.74 -6.25 32.11
N TYR A 42 -4.44 -6.21 32.44
CA TYR A 42 -3.74 -5.01 32.89
C TYR A 42 -3.73 -3.94 31.79
N ILE A 43 -3.33 -4.30 30.57
CA ILE A 43 -3.32 -3.38 29.41
C ILE A 43 -4.75 -2.90 29.10
N ARG A 44 -5.76 -3.78 29.16
CA ARG A 44 -7.18 -3.41 29.00
C ARG A 44 -7.65 -2.37 30.01
N THR A 45 -7.27 -2.53 31.27
CA THR A 45 -7.76 -1.70 32.37
C THR A 45 -7.03 -0.35 32.45
N TYR A 46 -5.71 -0.35 32.30
CA TYR A 46 -4.88 0.84 32.53
C TYR A 46 -4.46 1.56 31.25
N TYR A 47 -4.50 0.89 30.09
CA TYR A 47 -4.14 1.46 28.79
C TYR A 47 -5.20 1.16 27.71
N PRO A 48 -6.47 1.58 27.92
CA PRO A 48 -7.59 1.18 27.09
C PRO A 48 -7.43 1.59 25.61
N ALA A 49 -6.78 2.72 25.31
CA ALA A 49 -6.51 3.13 23.93
C ALA A 49 -5.52 2.19 23.21
N ILE A 50 -4.48 1.72 23.91
CA ILE A 50 -3.50 0.75 23.38
C ILE A 50 -4.16 -0.62 23.24
N TYR A 51 -4.95 -1.04 24.24
CA TYR A 51 -5.74 -2.27 24.17
C TYR A 51 -6.71 -2.28 23.00
N GLN A 52 -7.46 -1.18 22.78
CA GLN A 52 -8.37 -1.03 21.64
C GLN A 52 -7.61 -0.98 20.31
N LYS A 53 -6.44 -0.34 20.24
CA LYS A 53 -5.59 -0.37 19.05
C LYS A 53 -5.10 -1.78 18.72
N ILE A 54 -4.68 -2.55 19.73
CA ILE A 54 -4.26 -3.96 19.58
C ILE A 54 -5.44 -4.84 19.18
N LEU A 55 -6.59 -4.69 19.85
CA LEU A 55 -7.82 -5.39 19.50
C LEU A 55 -8.23 -5.07 18.07
N ASN A 56 -8.38 -3.80 17.70
CA ASN A 56 -8.74 -3.40 16.34
C ASN A 56 -7.73 -3.94 15.30
N LYS A 57 -6.44 -3.99 15.63
CA LYS A 57 -5.42 -4.60 14.76
C LYS A 57 -5.59 -6.13 14.61
N ILE A 58 -6.12 -6.81 15.63
CA ILE A 58 -6.36 -8.27 15.63
C ILE A 58 -7.75 -8.64 15.09
N THR A 59 -8.78 -7.84 15.37
CA THR A 59 -10.20 -8.11 15.08
C THR A 59 -10.73 -7.41 13.85
N ALA A 60 -10.03 -6.43 13.27
CA ALA A 60 -10.40 -5.85 11.99
C ALA A 60 -10.14 -6.84 10.85
N ARG A 61 -11.01 -7.85 10.76
CA ARG A 61 -11.15 -8.65 9.55
C ARG A 61 -11.58 -7.68 8.46
N LYS A 62 -10.67 -7.36 7.55
CA LYS A 62 -10.98 -6.54 6.38
C LYS A 62 -11.90 -7.32 5.48
N ILE A 63 -13.17 -6.97 5.54
CA ILE A 63 -14.22 -7.52 4.71
C ILE A 63 -14.81 -6.36 3.95
N ASN A 64 -14.85 -6.49 2.64
CA ASN A 64 -15.62 -5.58 1.80
C ASN A 64 -17.09 -5.96 1.85
N SER A 65 -17.98 -5.00 1.60
CA SER A 65 -19.37 -5.34 1.34
C SER A 65 -19.44 -6.32 0.16
N THR A 66 -20.52 -7.09 0.07
CA THR A 66 -20.76 -7.97 -1.09
C THR A 66 -20.74 -7.18 -2.40
N TYR A 67 -21.32 -5.98 -2.38
CA TYR A 67 -21.30 -5.06 -3.53
C TYR A 67 -19.86 -4.73 -3.95
N GLU A 68 -19.03 -4.26 -3.01
CA GLU A 68 -17.66 -3.85 -3.33
C GLU A 68 -16.78 -5.03 -3.76
N SER A 69 -16.98 -6.20 -3.15
CA SER A 69 -16.30 -7.43 -3.55
C SER A 69 -16.66 -7.83 -4.99
N ASN A 70 -17.95 -7.79 -5.34
CA ASN A 70 -18.41 -8.11 -6.70
C ASN A 70 -17.95 -7.08 -7.72
N ARG A 71 -17.92 -5.79 -7.35
CA ARG A 71 -17.44 -4.70 -8.22
C ARG A 71 -15.96 -4.86 -8.55
N ILE A 72 -15.12 -5.05 -7.54
CA ILE A 72 -13.68 -5.33 -7.71
C ILE A 72 -13.49 -6.58 -8.59
N GLU A 73 -14.21 -7.66 -8.30
CA GLU A 73 -14.11 -8.91 -9.06
C GLU A 73 -14.47 -8.73 -10.54
N HIS A 74 -15.54 -7.97 -10.82
CA HIS A 74 -15.98 -7.66 -12.18
C HIS A 74 -14.88 -6.90 -12.95
N ILE A 75 -14.35 -5.82 -12.36
CA ILE A 75 -13.29 -5.02 -12.97
C ILE A 75 -12.03 -5.86 -13.20
N VAL A 76 -11.57 -6.60 -12.20
CA VAL A 76 -10.38 -7.47 -12.34
C VAL A 76 -10.55 -8.50 -13.46
N SER A 77 -11.77 -9.02 -13.63
CA SER A 77 -12.06 -9.99 -14.69
C SER A 77 -12.08 -9.35 -16.09
N LEU A 78 -12.50 -8.10 -16.22
CA LEU A 78 -12.44 -7.35 -17.48
C LEU A 78 -11.01 -7.01 -17.92
N TYR A 79 -10.10 -6.85 -16.95
CA TYR A 79 -8.71 -6.43 -17.18
C TYR A 79 -7.71 -7.55 -16.85
N TYR A 80 -8.11 -8.81 -17.01
CA TYR A 80 -7.31 -9.98 -16.62
C TYR A 80 -5.95 -10.08 -17.33
N ASP A 81 -5.82 -9.45 -18.50
CA ASP A 81 -4.63 -9.43 -19.35
C ASP A 81 -3.78 -8.16 -19.14
N LYS A 82 -4.15 -7.30 -18.20
CA LYS A 82 -3.46 -6.04 -17.91
C LYS A 82 -2.56 -6.13 -16.70
N VAL A 83 -1.73 -5.10 -16.56
CA VAL A 83 -0.77 -4.96 -15.46
C VAL A 83 -1.47 -4.33 -14.26
N PHE A 84 -1.47 -5.04 -13.14
CA PHE A 84 -2.01 -4.55 -11.88
C PHE A 84 -0.92 -3.96 -10.98
N GLY A 85 -1.31 -2.95 -10.22
CA GLY A 85 -0.45 -2.32 -9.23
C GLY A 85 -1.21 -1.80 -8.03
N ILE A 86 -0.45 -1.21 -7.11
CA ILE A 86 -0.97 -0.59 -5.90
C ILE A 86 -0.40 0.82 -5.75
N ASP A 87 -1.01 1.62 -4.88
CA ASP A 87 -0.35 2.80 -4.35
C ASP A 87 -0.50 2.90 -2.83
N LEU A 88 0.52 3.44 -2.18
CA LEU A 88 0.65 3.47 -0.72
C LEU A 88 1.22 4.82 -0.25
N SER A 89 0.96 5.12 1.02
CA SER A 89 1.47 6.30 1.70
C SER A 89 1.65 6.05 3.21
N HIS A 90 1.86 7.08 4.02
CA HIS A 90 1.95 6.96 5.47
C HIS A 90 0.71 6.37 6.14
N TYR A 91 -0.44 6.30 5.44
CA TYR A 91 -1.66 5.68 5.97
C TYR A 91 -1.52 4.17 6.12
N GLN A 92 -0.59 3.56 5.36
CA GLN A 92 -0.21 2.16 5.52
C GLN A 92 1.08 2.07 6.33
N GLU A 93 1.05 1.33 7.44
CA GLU A 93 2.25 1.11 8.25
C GLU A 93 3.10 -0.01 7.65
N ARG A 94 4.40 0.03 7.95
CA ARG A 94 5.40 -0.85 7.30
C ARG A 94 5.14 -2.33 7.59
N GLU A 95 4.76 -2.64 8.82
CA GLU A 95 4.49 -4.00 9.29
C GLU A 95 3.15 -4.55 8.78
N GLU A 96 2.37 -3.72 8.10
CA GLU A 96 1.11 -4.09 7.48
C GLU A 96 1.29 -4.57 6.05
N ILE A 97 2.47 -4.41 5.45
CA ILE A 97 2.77 -4.82 4.07
C ILE A 97 3.74 -6.00 4.08
N GLU A 98 3.30 -7.11 3.48
CA GLU A 98 4.07 -8.33 3.24
C GLU A 98 4.23 -8.50 1.72
N TRP A 99 5.34 -7.97 1.20
CA TRP A 99 5.57 -7.75 -0.23
C TRP A 99 5.44 -9.00 -1.11
N ASP A 100 5.97 -10.14 -0.66
CA ASP A 100 5.90 -11.41 -1.41
C ASP A 100 4.48 -11.99 -1.52
N SER A 101 3.51 -11.43 -0.78
CA SER A 101 2.11 -11.87 -0.77
C SER A 101 1.17 -10.86 -1.43
N LEU A 102 1.69 -9.89 -2.18
CA LEU A 102 0.89 -8.89 -2.88
C LEU A 102 0.37 -9.43 -4.22
N TYR A 103 -0.95 -9.62 -4.28
CA TYR A 103 -1.67 -9.97 -5.50
C TYR A 103 -3.11 -9.42 -5.47
N ILE A 104 -3.69 -9.17 -6.64
CA ILE A 104 -5.13 -8.96 -6.80
C ILE A 104 -5.75 -10.31 -7.17
N ARG A 105 -7.00 -10.58 -6.77
CA ARG A 105 -7.68 -11.83 -7.14
C ARG A 105 -9.11 -11.58 -7.56
N ASN A 106 -9.60 -12.45 -8.43
CA ASN A 106 -11.03 -12.71 -8.60
C ASN A 106 -11.34 -14.13 -8.05
N LYS A 107 -12.53 -14.67 -8.35
CA LYS A 107 -12.92 -16.01 -7.88
C LYS A 107 -12.06 -17.14 -8.46
N THR A 108 -11.43 -16.94 -9.62
CA THR A 108 -10.79 -18.03 -10.39
C THR A 108 -9.27 -17.91 -10.47
N ALA A 109 -8.71 -16.72 -10.30
CA ALA A 109 -7.30 -16.43 -10.51
C ALA A 109 -6.72 -15.41 -9.53
N LYS A 110 -5.39 -15.46 -9.39
CA LYS A 110 -4.57 -14.44 -8.72
C LYS A 110 -3.70 -13.76 -9.76
N TYR A 111 -3.62 -12.45 -9.69
CA TYR A 111 -2.83 -11.59 -10.56
C TYR A 111 -1.74 -10.93 -9.73
N PRO A 112 -0.45 -11.12 -10.07
CA PRO A 112 0.63 -10.50 -9.33
C PRO A 112 0.57 -8.98 -9.42
N ILE A 113 0.92 -8.31 -8.33
CA ILE A 113 1.24 -6.88 -8.36
C ILE A 113 2.58 -6.72 -9.07
N GLN A 114 2.63 -5.85 -10.08
CA GLN A 114 3.83 -5.62 -10.89
C GLN A 114 4.38 -4.20 -10.72
N PHE A 115 3.57 -3.27 -10.22
CA PHE A 115 4.02 -1.93 -9.87
C PHE A 115 3.44 -1.43 -8.55
N ALA A 116 4.15 -0.51 -7.92
CA ALA A 116 3.70 0.17 -6.72
C ALA A 116 4.11 1.65 -6.75
N ILE A 117 3.17 2.55 -6.49
CA ILE A 117 3.38 4.00 -6.49
C ILE A 117 3.30 4.51 -5.05
N PHE A 118 4.19 5.42 -4.65
CA PHE A 118 4.30 5.84 -3.25
C PHE A 118 4.22 7.35 -3.12
N ARG A 119 3.53 7.85 -2.08
CA ARG A 119 3.64 9.26 -1.75
C ARG A 119 5.08 9.56 -1.34
N ALA A 120 5.73 10.49 -2.01
CA ALA A 120 7.04 10.99 -1.60
C ALA A 120 6.92 12.22 -0.72
N THR A 121 6.13 13.19 -1.18
CA THR A 121 6.01 14.51 -0.56
C THR A 121 4.59 15.04 -0.63
N MET A 122 4.33 16.04 0.19
CA MET A 122 3.06 16.75 0.26
C MET A 122 3.34 18.22 0.60
N GLY A 123 2.84 19.15 -0.23
CA GLY A 123 3.05 20.57 0.02
C GLY A 123 4.54 20.99 -0.01
N ASN A 124 4.82 22.18 0.50
CA ASN A 124 6.12 22.84 0.38
C ASN A 124 7.28 22.05 1.02
N ASP A 125 7.03 21.28 2.08
CA ASP A 125 8.08 20.63 2.88
C ASP A 125 7.70 19.27 3.50
N GLY A 126 6.44 18.83 3.34
CA GLY A 126 5.99 17.55 3.87
C GLY A 126 6.65 16.37 3.15
N THR A 127 7.22 15.45 3.92
CA THR A 127 7.74 14.17 3.44
C THR A 127 6.94 13.02 4.01
N ASP A 128 6.71 11.99 3.22
CA ASP A 128 6.02 10.80 3.71
C ASP A 128 7.00 9.92 4.51
N LYS A 129 6.66 9.66 5.77
CA LYS A 129 7.52 8.91 6.72
C LYS A 129 7.86 7.49 6.24
N ASN A 130 7.05 6.91 5.36
CA ASN A 130 7.21 5.53 4.88
C ASN A 130 7.82 5.46 3.48
N PHE A 131 7.94 6.59 2.76
CA PHE A 131 8.41 6.62 1.37
C PHE A 131 9.73 5.89 1.16
N ALA A 132 10.80 6.27 1.86
CA ALA A 132 12.12 5.70 1.64
C ALA A 132 12.16 4.17 1.87
N HIS A 133 11.40 3.70 2.86
CA HIS A 133 11.27 2.26 3.13
C HIS A 133 10.52 1.56 2.00
N PHE A 134 9.30 2.01 1.69
CA PHE A 134 8.47 1.40 0.66
C PHE A 134 9.11 1.44 -0.73
N PHE A 135 9.75 2.55 -1.09
CA PHE A 135 10.46 2.71 -2.35
C PHE A 135 11.67 1.78 -2.46
N SER A 136 12.36 1.50 -1.34
CA SER A 136 13.45 0.52 -1.33
C SER A 136 12.94 -0.92 -1.38
N GLU A 137 11.89 -1.26 -0.65
CA GLU A 137 11.33 -2.62 -0.62
C GLU A 137 10.76 -2.99 -1.99
N ALA A 138 9.99 -2.10 -2.62
CA ALA A 138 9.45 -2.34 -3.96
C ALA A 138 10.56 -2.70 -4.98
N LYS A 139 11.75 -2.07 -4.89
CA LYS A 139 12.90 -2.40 -5.74
C LYS A 139 13.44 -3.80 -5.46
N LYS A 140 13.56 -4.19 -4.18
CA LYS A 140 14.01 -5.53 -3.77
C LYS A 140 13.08 -6.63 -4.30
N HIS A 141 11.79 -6.36 -4.36
CA HIS A 141 10.77 -7.26 -4.89
C HIS A 141 10.52 -7.07 -6.40
N GLN A 142 11.39 -6.34 -7.12
CA GLN A 142 11.35 -6.16 -8.57
C GLN A 142 10.04 -5.54 -9.10
N LEU A 143 9.37 -4.74 -8.27
CA LEU A 143 8.22 -3.95 -8.70
C LEU A 143 8.71 -2.71 -9.44
N ILE A 144 7.99 -2.33 -10.50
CA ILE A 144 8.10 -0.98 -11.08
C ILE A 144 7.62 0.01 -10.02
N ARG A 145 8.38 1.07 -9.77
CA ARG A 145 8.09 2.00 -8.68
C ARG A 145 7.68 3.35 -9.22
N GLY A 146 6.75 4.01 -8.55
CA GLY A 146 6.44 5.42 -8.80
C GLY A 146 6.51 6.24 -7.54
N ALA A 147 6.70 7.55 -7.69
CA ALA A 147 6.66 8.50 -6.58
C ALA A 147 5.74 9.66 -6.93
N TYR A 148 4.75 9.94 -6.07
CA TYR A 148 3.82 11.04 -6.25
C TYR A 148 4.01 12.17 -5.24
N HIS A 149 3.65 13.38 -5.66
CA HIS A 149 3.53 14.56 -4.83
C HIS A 149 2.08 14.92 -4.60
N TYR A 150 1.60 14.91 -3.34
CA TYR A 150 0.27 15.41 -3.02
C TYR A 150 0.26 16.94 -3.04
N TYR A 151 -0.42 17.52 -4.03
CA TYR A 151 -0.43 18.96 -4.27
C TYR A 151 -1.33 19.71 -3.28
N ARG A 152 -0.81 20.81 -2.74
CA ARG A 152 -1.53 21.75 -1.87
C ARG A 152 -1.71 23.08 -2.61
N PRO A 153 -2.93 23.37 -3.11
CA PRO A 153 -3.18 24.51 -4.01
C PRO A 153 -2.84 25.89 -3.45
N ASP A 154 -3.01 26.08 -2.13
CA ASP A 154 -2.76 27.37 -1.47
C ASP A 154 -1.30 27.56 -1.02
N GLU A 155 -0.42 26.60 -1.31
CA GLU A 155 1.02 26.67 -1.03
C GLU A 155 1.80 27.11 -2.29
N ASP A 156 3.13 27.22 -2.19
CA ASP A 156 3.97 27.75 -3.28
C ASP A 156 4.32 26.62 -4.27
N PRO A 157 3.99 26.75 -5.57
CA PRO A 157 4.20 25.66 -6.52
C PRO A 157 5.68 25.32 -6.75
N LYS A 158 6.59 26.30 -6.62
CA LYS A 158 8.03 26.09 -6.79
C LYS A 158 8.63 25.36 -5.61
N LEU A 159 8.23 25.72 -4.38
CA LEU A 159 8.66 25.01 -3.17
C LEU A 159 8.15 23.57 -3.18
N GLN A 160 6.90 23.35 -3.60
CA GLN A 160 6.34 22.01 -3.82
C GLN A 160 7.14 21.18 -4.82
N ALA A 161 7.47 21.75 -5.99
CA ALA A 161 8.27 21.06 -7.00
C ALA A 161 9.68 20.74 -6.49
N ASN A 162 10.33 21.70 -5.82
CA ASN A 162 11.65 21.49 -5.23
C ASN A 162 11.64 20.45 -4.11
N SER A 163 10.58 20.42 -3.28
CA SER A 163 10.39 19.38 -2.27
C SER A 163 10.30 18.01 -2.90
N TYR A 164 9.48 17.85 -3.95
CA TYR A 164 9.42 16.61 -4.71
C TYR A 164 10.78 16.21 -5.29
N LEU A 165 11.44 17.08 -6.04
CA LEU A 165 12.73 16.79 -6.68
C LEU A 165 13.85 16.45 -5.66
N LYS A 166 13.80 17.04 -4.47
CA LYS A 166 14.77 16.75 -3.41
C LYS A 166 14.60 15.34 -2.85
N ASN A 167 13.37 14.88 -2.69
CA ASN A 167 13.02 13.67 -1.93
C ASN A 167 12.72 12.45 -2.84
N ALA A 168 12.06 12.67 -3.98
CA ALA A 168 11.78 11.66 -4.99
C ALA A 168 12.90 11.63 -6.04
N ARG A 169 14.01 10.96 -5.69
CA ARG A 169 15.12 10.73 -6.63
C ARG A 169 14.82 9.49 -7.47
N LEU A 170 14.17 9.70 -8.60
CA LEU A 170 13.80 8.64 -9.52
C LEU A 170 15.00 8.21 -10.38
N GLU A 171 15.03 6.94 -10.75
CA GLU A 171 16.04 6.35 -11.64
C GLU A 171 15.39 5.64 -12.84
N LYS A 172 16.23 5.20 -13.79
CA LYS A 172 15.75 4.48 -14.98
C LYS A 172 14.91 3.26 -14.57
N GLY A 173 13.74 3.12 -15.19
CA GLY A 173 12.78 2.06 -14.88
C GLY A 173 11.76 2.39 -13.77
N ASP A 174 11.91 3.51 -13.07
CA ASP A 174 10.81 4.06 -12.27
C ASP A 174 9.79 4.75 -13.19
N PHE A 175 8.53 4.85 -12.75
CA PHE A 175 7.54 5.68 -13.39
C PHE A 175 8.01 7.13 -13.48
N LEU A 176 7.53 7.83 -14.52
CA LEU A 176 7.64 9.28 -14.64
C LEU A 176 7.10 9.96 -13.36
N PRO A 177 7.57 11.18 -13.06
CA PRO A 177 7.08 11.92 -11.91
C PRO A 177 5.56 12.03 -11.87
N ILE A 178 4.93 11.91 -10.69
CA ILE A 178 3.48 11.99 -10.56
C ILE A 178 3.10 13.22 -9.73
N LEU A 179 2.18 14.03 -10.25
CA LEU A 179 1.52 15.10 -9.50
C LEU A 179 0.09 14.71 -9.17
N ASP A 180 -0.22 14.64 -7.89
CA ASP A 180 -1.54 14.31 -7.36
C ASP A 180 -2.31 15.60 -7.03
N ILE A 181 -3.46 15.82 -7.70
CA ILE A 181 -4.27 17.03 -7.62
C ILE A 181 -5.72 16.67 -7.31
N GLU A 182 -6.16 16.91 -6.08
CA GLU A 182 -7.50 16.49 -5.62
C GLU A 182 -8.38 17.62 -5.08
N GLN A 183 -7.91 18.86 -5.06
CA GLN A 183 -8.68 19.95 -4.47
C GLN A 183 -8.41 21.30 -5.12
N LEU A 184 -9.40 22.17 -5.06
CA LEU A 184 -9.27 23.57 -5.43
C LEU A 184 -8.60 24.40 -4.33
N PRO A 185 -7.97 25.54 -4.68
CA PRO A 185 -7.52 26.50 -3.67
C PRO A 185 -8.70 27.11 -2.91
N LYS A 186 -8.46 27.50 -1.66
CA LYS A 186 -9.38 28.32 -0.87
C LYS A 186 -9.07 29.81 -0.99
N LYS A 187 -7.82 30.17 -1.31
CA LYS A 187 -7.33 31.56 -1.28
C LYS A 187 -7.01 32.13 -2.66
N LYS A 188 -6.87 31.28 -3.68
CA LYS A 188 -6.49 31.65 -5.05
C LYS A 188 -7.67 31.46 -6.01
N SER A 189 -7.66 32.20 -7.12
CA SER A 189 -8.62 31.95 -8.20
C SER A 189 -8.33 30.63 -8.92
N LYS A 190 -9.30 30.10 -9.67
CA LYS A 190 -9.12 28.91 -10.51
C LYS A 190 -8.01 29.13 -11.54
N GLU A 191 -7.97 30.31 -12.15
CA GLU A 191 -6.97 30.66 -13.16
C GLU A 191 -5.55 30.65 -12.57
N GLN A 192 -5.39 31.20 -11.35
CA GLN A 192 -4.09 31.16 -10.67
C GLN A 192 -3.71 29.74 -10.27
N PHE A 193 -4.66 28.94 -9.80
CA PHE A 193 -4.42 27.52 -9.49
C PHE A 193 -3.90 26.74 -10.70
N ILE A 194 -4.51 26.91 -11.87
CA ILE A 194 -4.06 26.25 -13.11
C ILE A 194 -2.64 26.70 -13.48
N LYS A 195 -2.31 27.99 -13.35
CA LYS A 195 -0.95 28.50 -13.57
C LYS A 195 0.06 27.92 -12.58
N ASP A 196 -0.33 27.77 -11.31
CA ASP A 196 0.53 27.22 -10.27
C ASP A 196 0.81 25.73 -10.50
N VAL A 197 -0.23 24.96 -10.87
CA VAL A 197 -0.07 23.55 -11.28
C VAL A 197 0.87 23.43 -12.48
N GLN A 198 0.68 24.25 -13.51
CA GLN A 198 1.58 24.26 -14.68
C GLN A 198 3.02 24.62 -14.27
N THR A 199 3.21 25.55 -13.34
CA THR A 199 4.54 25.90 -12.81
C THR A 199 5.23 24.70 -12.16
N TRP A 200 4.50 23.90 -11.37
CA TRP A 200 5.04 22.67 -10.79
C TRP A 200 5.45 21.68 -11.89
N LEU A 201 4.54 21.45 -12.86
CA LEU A 201 4.76 20.50 -13.96
C LEU A 201 5.99 20.89 -14.80
N ASP A 202 6.14 22.17 -15.13
CA ASP A 202 7.28 22.69 -15.90
C ASP A 202 8.62 22.47 -15.19
N ILE A 203 8.67 22.69 -13.88
CA ILE A 203 9.91 22.52 -13.09
C ILE A 203 10.32 21.05 -13.09
N VAL A 204 9.38 20.14 -12.87
CA VAL A 204 9.64 18.70 -12.78
C VAL A 204 9.93 18.11 -14.16
N GLU A 205 9.20 18.53 -15.20
CA GLU A 205 9.47 18.16 -16.58
C GLU A 205 10.86 18.63 -17.02
N LYS A 206 11.28 19.84 -16.63
CA LYS A 206 12.62 20.34 -16.93
C LYS A 206 13.72 19.47 -16.33
N GLN A 207 13.50 18.89 -15.16
CA GLN A 207 14.47 18.00 -14.50
C GLN A 207 14.57 16.65 -15.22
N TYR A 208 13.42 16.03 -15.51
CA TYR A 208 13.36 14.66 -16.04
C TYR A 208 13.27 14.56 -17.57
N LYS A 209 13.10 15.70 -18.26
CA LYS A 209 12.92 15.81 -19.73
C LYS A 209 11.74 15.02 -20.27
N ARG A 210 10.76 14.77 -19.41
CA ARG A 210 9.57 13.96 -19.67
C ARG A 210 8.40 14.54 -18.90
N LYS A 211 7.24 14.57 -19.54
CA LYS A 211 5.99 15.04 -18.95
C LYS A 211 5.63 14.20 -17.71
N PRO A 212 5.41 14.82 -16.54
CA PRO A 212 4.86 14.14 -15.38
C PRO A 212 3.49 13.51 -15.67
N ILE A 213 3.15 12.45 -14.96
CA ILE A 213 1.81 11.87 -14.92
C ILE A 213 0.96 12.74 -13.98
N VAL A 214 -0.27 13.07 -14.39
CA VAL A 214 -1.24 13.76 -13.53
C VAL A 214 -2.16 12.72 -12.91
N TYR A 215 -2.30 12.75 -11.59
CA TYR A 215 -3.30 12.00 -10.84
C TYR A 215 -4.41 12.91 -10.33
N THR A 216 -5.65 12.43 -10.42
CA THR A 216 -6.85 13.08 -9.84
C THR A 216 -8.06 12.13 -9.91
N TYR A 217 -9.19 12.50 -9.32
CA TYR A 217 -10.46 11.80 -9.50
C TYR A 217 -11.27 12.36 -10.69
N ILE A 218 -12.09 11.50 -11.30
CA ILE A 218 -12.70 11.74 -12.61
C ILE A 218 -13.46 13.06 -12.76
N SER A 219 -14.35 13.38 -11.82
CA SER A 219 -15.14 14.62 -11.90
C SER A 219 -14.27 15.86 -11.79
N PHE A 220 -13.23 15.85 -10.94
CA PHE A 220 -12.31 16.98 -10.84
C PHE A 220 -11.53 17.19 -12.12
N TYR A 221 -11.09 16.11 -12.76
CA TYR A 221 -10.40 16.20 -14.03
C TYR A 221 -11.26 16.88 -15.09
N GLU A 222 -12.49 16.41 -15.26
CA GLU A 222 -13.44 16.91 -16.24
C GLU A 222 -13.75 18.41 -16.04
N ASP A 223 -14.02 18.80 -14.79
CA ASP A 223 -14.47 20.16 -14.46
C ASP A 223 -13.32 21.19 -14.45
N TYR A 224 -12.10 20.78 -14.11
CA TYR A 224 -11.03 21.72 -13.77
C TYR A 224 -9.73 21.54 -14.56
N LEU A 225 -9.33 20.30 -14.89
CA LEU A 225 -7.98 20.03 -15.38
C LEU A 225 -7.91 19.69 -16.88
N TYR A 226 -8.91 18.98 -17.40
CA TYR A 226 -8.90 18.42 -18.75
C TYR A 226 -8.60 19.46 -19.85
N PRO A 227 -9.21 20.66 -19.87
CA PRO A 227 -8.96 21.63 -20.92
C PRO A 227 -7.49 22.05 -21.05
N THR A 228 -6.75 22.07 -19.94
CA THR A 228 -5.36 22.58 -19.87
C THR A 228 -4.32 21.46 -19.87
N PHE A 229 -4.63 20.30 -19.27
CA PHE A 229 -3.65 19.26 -18.98
C PHE A 229 -3.85 17.96 -19.78
N LYS A 230 -4.73 17.93 -20.79
CA LYS A 230 -4.97 16.76 -21.66
C LYS A 230 -3.75 16.16 -22.36
N GLN A 231 -2.65 16.91 -22.46
CA GLN A 231 -1.40 16.48 -23.07
C GLN A 231 -0.44 15.76 -22.12
N TYR A 232 -0.77 15.66 -20.83
CA TYR A 232 -0.02 14.89 -19.84
C TYR A 232 -0.60 13.47 -19.73
N PRO A 233 0.23 12.45 -19.46
CA PRO A 233 -0.26 11.14 -19.10
C PRO A 233 -1.19 11.21 -17.88
N LEU A 234 -2.24 10.39 -17.87
CA LEU A 234 -3.29 10.47 -16.86
C LEU A 234 -3.36 9.19 -16.04
N TRP A 235 -3.32 9.35 -14.72
CA TRP A 235 -3.72 8.38 -13.72
C TRP A 235 -5.04 8.82 -13.10
N ILE A 236 -6.14 8.14 -13.42
CA ILE A 236 -7.47 8.57 -13.01
C ILE A 236 -8.03 7.71 -11.88
N ALA A 237 -8.61 8.32 -10.86
CA ALA A 237 -9.41 7.63 -9.87
C ALA A 237 -10.89 7.63 -10.28
N ASN A 238 -11.48 6.44 -10.37
CA ASN A 238 -12.92 6.27 -10.55
C ASN A 238 -13.36 4.97 -9.85
N TYR A 239 -14.06 5.12 -8.74
CA TYR A 239 -14.50 3.99 -7.89
C TYR A 239 -15.93 3.55 -8.18
N ASN A 240 -16.56 4.09 -9.22
CA ASN A 240 -17.90 3.69 -9.62
C ASN A 240 -17.90 2.24 -10.16
N ASN A 241 -19.10 1.65 -10.28
CA ASN A 241 -19.28 0.35 -10.91
C ASN A 241 -19.35 0.50 -12.44
N VAL A 242 -18.19 0.65 -13.06
CA VAL A 242 -18.02 0.89 -14.51
C VAL A 242 -17.01 -0.09 -15.11
N SER A 243 -17.16 -0.40 -16.39
CA SER A 243 -16.22 -1.25 -17.13
C SER A 243 -14.99 -0.50 -17.63
N VAL A 244 -15.09 0.81 -17.78
CA VAL A 244 -13.97 1.71 -18.13
C VAL A 244 -14.10 2.96 -17.25
N PRO A 245 -13.00 3.59 -16.79
CA PRO A 245 -13.10 4.78 -15.97
C PRO A 245 -13.74 5.94 -16.75
N THR A 246 -13.45 6.07 -18.04
CA THR A 246 -14.03 7.07 -18.94
C THR A 246 -13.88 6.62 -20.40
N SER A 247 -14.76 7.10 -21.27
CA SER A 247 -14.64 7.00 -22.74
C SER A 247 -14.39 8.36 -23.40
N VAL A 248 -14.26 9.44 -22.62
CA VAL A 248 -14.18 10.82 -23.12
C VAL A 248 -12.73 11.23 -23.41
N PHE A 249 -11.78 10.73 -22.62
CA PHE A 249 -10.36 11.03 -22.75
C PHE A 249 -9.49 9.80 -22.50
N SER A 250 -8.28 9.84 -23.06
CA SER A 250 -7.28 8.79 -22.85
C SER A 250 -6.75 8.80 -21.42
N TRP A 251 -6.50 7.61 -20.89
CA TRP A 251 -5.95 7.38 -19.55
C TRP A 251 -4.95 6.22 -19.63
N GLN A 252 -3.95 6.25 -18.75
CA GLN A 252 -2.88 5.26 -18.71
C GLN A 252 -2.94 4.39 -17.45
N LEU A 253 -3.29 5.01 -16.32
CA LEU A 253 -3.46 4.32 -15.05
C LEU A 253 -4.87 4.58 -14.54
N TRP A 254 -5.48 3.57 -13.93
CA TRP A 254 -6.79 3.69 -13.30
C TRP A 254 -6.75 3.12 -11.89
N GLN A 255 -6.96 4.00 -10.90
CA GLN A 255 -7.25 3.60 -9.53
C GLN A 255 -8.74 3.28 -9.42
N PHE A 256 -9.05 1.99 -9.35
CA PHE A 256 -10.43 1.51 -9.45
C PHE A 256 -11.06 1.20 -8.09
N THR A 257 -10.26 1.12 -7.03
CA THR A 257 -10.74 0.97 -5.66
C THR A 257 -9.70 1.44 -4.65
N GLU A 258 -10.17 2.07 -3.57
CA GLU A 258 -9.42 2.33 -2.33
C GLU A 258 -9.62 1.22 -1.26
N ASN A 259 -10.43 0.21 -1.61
CA ASN A 259 -10.86 -0.86 -0.71
C ASN A 259 -10.24 -2.21 -1.11
N GLY A 260 -9.09 -2.20 -1.78
CA GLY A 260 -8.38 -3.41 -2.16
C GLY A 260 -7.99 -4.25 -0.94
N ILE A 261 -8.20 -5.56 -1.06
CA ILE A 261 -7.81 -6.55 -0.04
C ILE A 261 -6.91 -7.57 -0.71
N THR A 262 -5.69 -7.70 -0.19
CA THR A 262 -4.72 -8.70 -0.60
C THR A 262 -4.16 -9.43 0.62
N ALA A 263 -3.63 -10.65 0.42
CA ALA A 263 -3.05 -11.43 1.51
C ALA A 263 -1.83 -10.71 2.11
N GLY A 264 -1.04 -10.05 1.27
CA GLY A 264 0.14 -9.28 1.67
C GLY A 264 -0.17 -7.92 2.30
N ALA A 265 -1.42 -7.62 2.67
CA ALA A 265 -1.76 -6.36 3.32
C ALA A 265 -2.70 -6.55 4.50
N LYS A 266 -2.25 -6.13 5.69
CA LYS A 266 -3.08 -5.96 6.90
C LYS A 266 -3.84 -4.63 6.88
N VAL A 267 -3.62 -3.83 5.82
CA VAL A 267 -4.28 -2.65 5.21
C VAL A 267 -5.42 -2.81 4.19
N LYS A 268 -6.47 -1.98 4.15
CA LYS A 268 -7.11 -1.73 2.83
C LYS A 268 -6.12 -0.90 2.03
N ILE A 269 -5.95 -1.23 0.76
CA ILE A 269 -4.98 -0.57 -0.11
C ILE A 269 -5.60 -0.27 -1.46
N ASP A 270 -5.01 0.70 -2.13
CA ASP A 270 -5.52 1.19 -3.40
C ASP A 270 -5.04 0.26 -4.52
N PHE A 271 -5.96 -0.15 -5.40
CA PHE A 271 -5.65 -1.00 -6.54
C PHE A 271 -5.75 -0.24 -7.84
N ASN A 272 -4.74 -0.47 -8.68
CA ASN A 272 -4.53 0.21 -9.94
C ASN A 272 -4.40 -0.77 -11.10
N ILE A 273 -4.83 -0.30 -12.28
CA ILE A 273 -4.62 -0.96 -13.56
C ILE A 273 -3.80 -0.03 -14.44
N PHE A 274 -2.76 -0.56 -15.09
CA PHE A 274 -2.13 0.09 -16.24
C PHE A 274 -2.80 -0.40 -17.53
N ASN A 275 -3.23 0.55 -18.36
CA ASN A 275 -3.93 0.31 -19.61
C ASN A 275 -3.00 0.47 -20.80
N GLY A 276 -2.28 -0.62 -21.08
CA GLY A 276 -1.44 -0.72 -22.26
C GLY A 276 -0.59 -1.99 -22.27
N ASP A 277 0.20 -2.14 -23.32
CA ASP A 277 1.21 -3.20 -23.44
C ASP A 277 2.57 -2.81 -22.83
N SER A 278 3.57 -3.69 -22.92
CA SER A 278 4.91 -3.43 -22.40
C SER A 278 5.62 -2.24 -23.08
N SER A 279 5.35 -1.98 -24.35
CA SER A 279 5.92 -0.84 -25.08
C SER A 279 5.31 0.48 -24.58
N GLU A 280 4.01 0.50 -24.35
CA GLU A 280 3.30 1.64 -23.76
C GLU A 280 3.71 1.87 -22.31
N LEU A 281 3.94 0.80 -21.53
CA LEU A 281 4.45 0.91 -20.16
C LEU A 281 5.81 1.60 -20.14
N ASN A 282 6.73 1.21 -21.04
CA ASN A 282 8.04 1.85 -21.15
C ASN A 282 7.96 3.35 -21.47
N LYS A 283 6.89 3.83 -22.12
CA LYS A 283 6.66 5.28 -22.34
C LYS A 283 6.29 6.02 -21.06
N LEU A 284 5.96 5.31 -19.99
CA LEU A 284 5.72 5.88 -18.65
C LEU A 284 6.88 5.66 -17.69
N LEU A 285 7.99 5.09 -18.15
CA LEU A 285 9.19 4.92 -17.34
C LEU A 285 10.27 5.94 -17.76
N LEU A 286 11.14 6.27 -16.81
CA LEU A 286 12.39 7.01 -17.04
C LEU A 286 13.44 6.16 -17.74
#